data_AF-A0A822C732-F1
#
_entry.id   AF-A0A822C732-F1
#
_cell.length_a   1.000
_cell.length_b   1.000
_cell.length_c   1.000
_cell.angle_alpha   90.00
_cell.angle_beta   90.00
_cell.angle_gamma   90.00
#
_symmetry.space_group_name_H-M   'P 1'
#
loop_
_entity.id
_entity.type
_entity.pdbx_description
1 polymer ?
#
loop_
_entity_poly.entity_id
_entity_poly.type
_entity_poly.pdbx_seq_one_letter_code
_entity_poly.pdbx_strand_id
1 'polypeptide(L)'
;YRSRIDPNSIEYKKFCDEIESIFTTDSLEKNPLVDSEQYIAIKDATNIHLDPDKEDRVANLMDKMAKRVHSRRIQLFPLFEDFDRVRNGHVTQNQFLRVLNDLGLLTLLNGFEKDNLLEKFRVKIGGRDDIDYITFCHELNGLAGFEAGIP
;
A
#
# COMPACT_ATOMS: atom_id res chain seq x y z
N TYR A 1 -9.92 27.83 4.77
CA TYR A 1 -9.10 28.69 3.90
C TYR A 1 -9.73 30.04 3.53
N ARG A 2 -10.78 30.56 4.17
CA ARG A 2 -11.29 31.90 3.80
C ARG A 2 -10.29 32.99 4.20
N SER A 3 -10.08 33.94 3.30
CA SER A 3 -9.23 35.11 3.52
C SER A 3 -9.78 35.96 4.66
N ARG A 4 -8.89 36.37 5.57
CA ARG A 4 -9.21 37.32 6.65
C ARG A 4 -9.44 38.75 6.14
N ILE A 5 -9.10 39.02 4.88
CA ILE A 5 -9.19 40.35 4.24
C ILE A 5 -10.44 40.46 3.35
N ASP A 6 -10.85 39.36 2.70
CA ASP A 6 -12.08 39.30 1.91
C ASP A 6 -12.83 37.98 2.17
N PRO A 7 -14.06 38.01 2.75
CA PRO A 7 -14.83 36.81 3.10
C PRO A 7 -15.22 35.91 1.93
N ASN A 8 -15.16 36.42 0.69
CA ASN A 8 -15.45 35.69 -0.53
C ASN A 8 -14.19 35.15 -1.24
N SER A 9 -13.00 35.48 -0.73
CA SER A 9 -11.74 35.02 -1.28
C SER A 9 -11.14 33.89 -0.43
N ILE A 10 -10.39 33.01 -1.08
CA ILE A 10 -9.68 31.90 -0.43
C ILE A 10 -8.21 32.28 -0.30
N GLU A 11 -7.58 31.98 0.84
CA GLU A 11 -6.13 32.07 1.01
C GLU A 11 -5.44 30.94 0.24
N TYR A 12 -5.38 31.12 -1.08
CA TYR A 12 -4.85 30.14 -2.02
C TYR A 12 -3.45 29.68 -1.65
N LYS A 13 -2.60 30.60 -1.16
CA LYS A 13 -1.24 30.27 -0.71
C LYS A 13 -1.23 29.27 0.46
N LYS A 14 -2.08 29.45 1.49
CA LYS A 14 -2.16 28.48 2.61
C LYS A 14 -2.71 27.12 2.18
N PHE A 15 -3.66 27.14 1.25
CA PHE A 15 -4.18 25.91 0.66
C PHE A 15 -3.09 25.17 -0.13
N CYS A 16 -2.35 25.89 -0.99
CA CYS A 16 -1.21 25.34 -1.71
C CYS A 16 -0.10 24.86 -0.77
N ASP A 17 0.25 25.60 0.28
CA ASP A 17 1.28 25.20 1.24
C ASP A 17 0.89 23.92 2.01
N GLU A 18 -0.40 23.76 2.35
CA GLU A 18 -0.90 22.54 3.00
C GLU A 18 -0.88 21.34 2.04
N ILE A 19 -1.33 21.55 0.80
CA ILE A 19 -1.28 20.55 -0.26
C ILE A 19 0.18 20.20 -0.59
N GLU A 20 1.09 21.14 -0.73
CA GLU A 20 2.50 20.84 -1.02
C GLU A 20 3.17 20.10 0.14
N SER A 21 2.80 20.38 1.41
CA SER A 21 3.37 19.67 2.57
C SER A 21 3.04 18.18 2.64
N ILE A 22 1.93 17.75 2.01
CA ILE A 22 1.57 16.33 1.90
C ILE A 22 2.26 15.62 0.73
N PHE A 23 2.88 16.36 -0.21
CA PHE A 23 3.48 15.79 -1.41
C PHE A 23 5.01 15.87 -1.50
N THR A 24 5.70 16.79 -0.81
CA THR A 24 7.15 16.94 -1.01
C THR A 24 7.95 17.22 0.26
N THR A 25 9.14 16.60 0.34
CA THR A 25 10.25 17.10 1.14
C THR A 25 10.90 18.23 0.34
N ASP A 26 11.13 19.38 0.95
CA ASP A 26 11.82 20.52 0.35
C ASP A 26 13.12 20.08 -0.38
N SER A 27 13.35 20.63 -1.58
CA SER A 27 14.62 20.61 -2.34
C SER A 27 14.92 19.45 -3.33
N LEU A 28 13.99 19.07 -4.22
CA LEU A 28 14.31 18.18 -5.36
C LEU A 28 14.94 18.90 -6.59
N GLU A 29 14.97 20.23 -6.60
CA GLU A 29 15.38 21.04 -7.77
C GLU A 29 16.89 21.04 -8.09
N LYS A 30 17.73 20.30 -7.35
CA LYS A 30 19.20 20.38 -7.48
C LYS A 30 19.89 19.22 -8.20
N ASN A 31 19.20 18.14 -8.58
CA ASN A 31 19.85 16.97 -9.19
C ASN A 31 19.07 16.38 -10.38
N PRO A 32 19.39 16.71 -11.64
CA PRO A 32 18.72 16.20 -12.84
C PRO A 32 19.00 14.71 -13.16
N LEU A 33 19.68 13.99 -12.26
CA LEU A 33 19.94 12.54 -12.34
C LEU A 33 19.05 11.72 -11.40
N VAL A 34 18.10 12.36 -10.71
CA VAL A 34 17.14 11.68 -9.84
C VAL A 34 16.14 10.94 -10.72
N ASP A 35 16.12 9.62 -10.60
CA ASP A 35 15.09 8.75 -11.18
C ASP A 35 13.73 9.26 -10.68
N SER A 36 12.79 9.46 -11.59
CA SER A 36 11.53 10.16 -11.27
C SER A 36 10.85 9.46 -10.10
N GLU A 37 10.64 10.17 -8.99
CA GLU A 37 9.81 9.66 -7.89
C GLU A 37 8.44 9.32 -8.50
N GLN A 38 8.17 8.02 -8.57
CA GLN A 38 6.87 7.55 -9.05
C GLN A 38 5.82 8.22 -8.18
N TYR A 39 4.84 8.84 -8.83
CA TYR A 39 3.67 9.36 -8.14
C TYR A 39 2.99 8.19 -7.42
N ILE A 40 3.29 8.04 -6.13
CA ILE A 40 2.50 7.21 -5.24
C ILE A 40 1.19 7.97 -5.13
N ALA A 41 0.15 7.48 -5.83
CA ALA A 41 -1.20 7.98 -5.65
C ALA A 41 -1.43 8.07 -4.15
N ILE A 42 -1.69 9.32 -3.72
CA ILE A 42 -1.90 9.78 -2.35
C ILE A 42 -2.31 8.63 -1.44
N LYS A 43 -1.57 8.50 -0.33
CA LYS A 43 -1.87 7.69 0.86
C LYS A 43 -3.28 7.94 1.40
N ASP A 44 -4.31 7.59 0.66
CA ASP A 44 -5.50 6.97 1.23
C ASP A 44 -5.06 5.56 1.63
N ALA A 45 -4.08 5.48 2.54
CA ALA A 45 -3.78 4.29 3.28
C ALA A 45 -5.13 3.78 3.74
N THR A 46 -5.44 2.57 3.32
CA THR A 46 -6.71 1.90 3.51
C THR A 46 -7.07 1.98 4.99
N ASN A 47 -7.80 3.03 5.41
CA ASN A 47 -8.31 3.21 6.76
C ASN A 47 -9.50 2.26 6.98
N ILE A 48 -9.34 1.02 6.51
CA ILE A 48 -10.24 -0.08 6.79
C ILE A 48 -9.83 -0.58 8.16
N HIS A 49 -10.49 -0.03 9.18
CA HIS A 49 -10.39 -0.55 10.52
C HIS A 49 -11.26 -1.80 10.61
N LEU A 50 -10.62 -2.98 10.62
CA LEU A 50 -11.32 -4.22 10.92
C LEU A 50 -11.74 -4.23 12.40
N ASP A 51 -12.72 -5.07 12.72
CA ASP A 51 -13.03 -5.39 14.11
C ASP A 51 -11.79 -5.98 14.82
N PRO A 52 -11.55 -5.70 16.11
CA PRO A 52 -10.36 -6.18 16.82
C PRO A 52 -10.09 -7.69 16.70
N ASP A 53 -11.12 -8.55 16.71
CA ASP A 53 -10.92 -10.01 16.54
C ASP A 53 -10.44 -10.35 15.13
N LYS A 54 -10.92 -9.62 14.11
CA LYS A 54 -10.43 -9.79 12.73
C LYS A 54 -9.00 -9.30 12.61
N GLU A 55 -8.65 -8.17 13.22
CA GLU A 55 -7.31 -7.60 13.17
C GLU A 55 -6.28 -8.55 13.78
N ASP A 56 -6.58 -9.13 14.96
CA ASP A 56 -5.75 -10.13 15.62
C ASP A 56 -5.57 -11.39 14.76
N ARG A 57 -6.64 -11.85 14.10
CA ARG A 57 -6.56 -13.01 13.19
C ARG A 57 -5.70 -12.72 11.98
N VAL A 58 -5.83 -11.55 11.36
CA VAL A 58 -5.01 -11.15 10.21
C VAL A 58 -3.55 -10.96 10.64
N ALA A 59 -3.27 -10.39 11.82
CA ALA A 59 -1.91 -10.27 12.34
C ALA A 59 -1.24 -11.64 12.52
N ASN A 60 -1.95 -12.61 13.14
CA ASN A 60 -1.46 -13.99 13.29
C ASN A 60 -1.19 -14.68 11.94
N LEU A 61 -2.02 -14.39 10.94
CA LEU A 61 -1.85 -14.90 9.59
C LEU A 61 -0.63 -14.28 8.89
N MET A 62 -0.45 -12.96 8.99
CA MET A 62 0.69 -12.26 8.41
C MET A 62 2.01 -12.77 8.99
N ASP A 63 2.07 -13.09 10.29
CA ASP A 63 3.24 -13.73 10.92
C ASP A 63 3.54 -15.13 10.34
N LYS A 64 2.51 -15.96 10.10
CA LYS A 64 2.68 -17.27 9.45
C LYS A 64 3.21 -17.13 8.02
N MET A 65 2.66 -16.17 7.26
CA MET A 65 3.12 -15.88 5.92
C MET A 65 4.56 -15.36 5.92
N ALA A 66 4.91 -14.47 6.86
CA ALA A 66 6.23 -13.89 7.01
C ALA A 66 7.30 -14.97 7.25
N LYS A 67 7.03 -15.95 8.11
CA LYS A 67 7.91 -17.11 8.32
C LYS A 67 8.17 -17.89 7.03
N ARG A 68 7.15 -18.06 6.18
CA ARG A 68 7.30 -18.73 4.89
C ARG A 68 8.11 -17.88 3.90
N VAL A 69 7.87 -16.58 3.87
CA VAL A 69 8.59 -15.61 3.03
C VAL A 69 10.07 -15.55 3.43
N HIS A 70 10.35 -15.45 4.73
CA HIS A 70 11.70 -15.45 5.31
C HIS A 70 12.46 -16.74 4.97
N SER A 71 11.89 -17.90 5.28
CA SER A 71 12.56 -19.20 5.07
C SER A 71 12.93 -19.46 3.61
N ARG A 72 12.17 -18.90 2.66
CA ARG A 72 12.39 -19.04 1.23
C ARG A 72 13.12 -17.86 0.59
N ARG A 73 13.41 -16.79 1.35
CA ARG A 73 14.01 -15.53 0.86
C ARG A 73 13.28 -14.96 -0.36
N ILE A 74 11.96 -14.94 -0.29
CA ILE A 74 11.10 -14.48 -1.39
C ILE A 74 11.14 -12.95 -1.47
N GLN A 75 11.40 -12.42 -2.67
CA GLN A 75 11.20 -11.00 -2.98
C GLN A 75 9.77 -10.80 -3.46
N LEU A 76 8.97 -10.03 -2.71
CA LEU A 76 7.53 -9.91 -2.96
C LEU A 76 7.19 -9.01 -4.16
N PHE A 77 7.79 -7.81 -4.23
CA PHE A 77 7.44 -6.80 -5.24
C PHE A 77 7.49 -7.29 -6.70
N PRO A 78 8.55 -8.00 -7.15
CA PRO A 78 8.63 -8.44 -8.55
C PRO A 78 7.48 -9.34 -9.00
N LEU A 79 6.80 -10.02 -8.07
CA LEU A 79 5.68 -10.92 -8.36
C LEU A 79 4.39 -10.16 -8.69
N PHE A 80 4.32 -8.88 -8.34
CA PHE A 80 3.19 -8.01 -8.62
C PHE A 80 3.42 -7.10 -9.83
N GLU A 81 4.67 -6.87 -10.24
CA GLU A 81 5.03 -5.96 -11.34
C GLU A 81 4.35 -6.30 -12.67
N ASP A 82 4.20 -7.59 -12.99
CA ASP A 82 3.52 -8.05 -14.21
C ASP A 82 2.03 -7.65 -14.25
N PHE A 83 1.42 -7.49 -13.08
CA PHE A 83 0.02 -7.12 -12.90
C PHE A 83 -0.16 -5.60 -12.77
N ASP A 84 0.82 -4.89 -12.22
CA ASP A 84 0.82 -3.44 -12.01
C ASP A 84 1.65 -2.70 -13.08
N ARG A 85 1.23 -2.82 -14.34
CA ARG A 85 1.95 -2.23 -15.48
C ARG A 85 2.05 -0.71 -15.46
N VAL A 86 1.12 -0.06 -14.77
CA VAL A 86 1.07 1.41 -14.62
C VAL A 86 1.74 1.89 -13.34
N ARG A 87 2.28 0.97 -12.53
CA ARG A 87 2.98 1.25 -11.26
C ARG A 87 2.14 2.10 -10.31
N ASN A 88 0.86 1.75 -10.18
CA ASN A 88 -0.06 2.47 -9.31
C ASN A 88 -0.15 1.87 -7.91
N GLY A 89 0.49 0.73 -7.64
CA GLY A 89 0.52 0.07 -6.33
C GLY A 89 -0.68 -0.84 -6.04
N HIS A 90 -1.55 -1.09 -7.03
CA HIS A 90 -2.77 -1.86 -6.85
C HIS A 90 -2.91 -3.00 -7.86
N VAL A 91 -3.52 -4.09 -7.42
CA VAL A 91 -3.89 -5.23 -8.29
C VAL A 91 -5.30 -5.69 -7.98
N THR A 92 -5.97 -6.32 -8.93
CA THR A 92 -7.29 -6.92 -8.68
C THR A 92 -7.19 -8.04 -7.63
N GLN A 93 -8.29 -8.31 -6.91
CA GLN A 93 -8.33 -9.40 -5.92
C GLN A 93 -7.89 -10.75 -6.51
N ASN A 94 -8.29 -11.06 -7.75
CA ASN A 94 -7.91 -12.32 -8.40
C ASN A 94 -6.42 -12.40 -8.73
N GLN A 95 -5.81 -11.28 -9.13
CA GLN A 95 -4.36 -11.22 -9.37
C GLN A 95 -3.59 -11.37 -8.06
N PHE A 96 -4.03 -10.71 -6.99
CA PHE A 96 -3.47 -10.87 -5.65
C PHE A 96 -3.51 -12.32 -5.16
N LEU A 97 -4.67 -12.98 -5.26
CA LEU A 97 -4.83 -14.38 -4.86
C LEU A 97 -3.97 -15.33 -5.71
N ARG A 98 -3.78 -15.03 -7.00
CA ARG A 98 -2.88 -15.80 -7.85
C ARG A 98 -1.44 -15.72 -7.37
N VAL A 99 -0.96 -14.53 -7.00
CA VAL A 99 0.38 -14.37 -6.41
C VAL A 99 0.50 -15.14 -5.10
N LEU A 100 -0.49 -15.06 -4.20
CA LEU A 100 -0.48 -15.85 -2.97
C LEU A 100 -0.47 -17.36 -3.22
N ASN A 101 -1.17 -17.83 -4.25
CA ASN A 101 -1.16 -19.23 -4.65
C ASN A 101 0.22 -19.66 -5.14
N ASP A 102 0.84 -18.87 -6.01
CA ASP A 102 2.15 -19.17 -6.60
C ASP A 102 3.25 -19.20 -5.53
N LEU A 103 3.11 -18.39 -4.48
CA LEU A 103 3.99 -18.42 -3.29
C LEU A 103 3.70 -19.60 -2.33
N GLY A 104 2.60 -20.32 -2.54
CA GLY A 104 2.10 -21.34 -1.61
C GLY A 104 1.66 -20.76 -0.27
N LEU A 105 1.23 -19.49 -0.25
CA LEU A 105 0.67 -18.79 0.91
C LEU A 105 -0.85 -18.94 0.98
N LEU A 106 -1.52 -19.08 -0.17
CA LEU A 106 -2.97 -19.26 -0.22
C LEU A 106 -3.42 -20.53 0.53
N THR A 107 -2.59 -21.57 0.56
CA THR A 107 -2.88 -22.82 1.30
C THR A 107 -2.84 -22.65 2.82
N LEU A 108 -2.35 -21.51 3.32
CA LEU A 108 -2.35 -21.18 4.76
C LEU A 108 -3.68 -20.57 5.21
N LEU A 109 -4.56 -20.24 4.25
CA LEU A 109 -5.80 -19.50 4.48
C LEU A 109 -7.01 -20.43 4.45
N ASN A 110 -7.89 -20.29 5.42
CA ASN A 110 -9.29 -20.67 5.24
C ASN A 110 -10.10 -19.54 4.55
N GLY A 111 -11.36 -19.81 4.20
CA GLY A 111 -12.21 -18.83 3.50
C GLY A 111 -12.39 -17.51 4.27
N PHE A 112 -12.57 -17.58 5.58
CA PHE A 112 -12.75 -16.40 6.42
C PHE A 112 -11.45 -15.58 6.57
N GLU A 113 -10.31 -16.25 6.74
CA GLU A 113 -9.00 -15.60 6.78
C GLU A 113 -8.67 -14.91 5.45
N LYS A 114 -9.01 -15.56 4.33
CA LYS A 114 -8.89 -14.97 3.00
C LYS A 114 -9.73 -13.70 2.87
N ASP A 115 -11.00 -13.74 3.28
CA ASP A 115 -11.90 -12.59 3.18
C ASP A 115 -11.42 -11.42 4.05
N ASN A 116 -10.97 -11.69 5.28
CA ASN A 116 -10.41 -10.64 6.16
C ASN A 116 -9.12 -10.04 5.60
N LEU A 117 -8.26 -10.86 4.99
CA LEU A 117 -7.02 -10.38 4.36
C LEU A 117 -7.34 -9.46 3.17
N LEU A 118 -8.27 -9.86 2.31
CA LEU A 118 -8.73 -9.03 1.20
C LEU A 118 -9.40 -7.74 1.70
N GLU A 119 -10.16 -7.81 2.79
CA GLU A 119 -10.79 -6.65 3.42
C GLU A 119 -9.75 -5.67 3.95
N LYS A 120 -8.71 -6.13 4.67
CA LYS A 120 -7.65 -5.29 5.24
C LYS A 120 -6.96 -4.42 4.20
N PHE A 121 -6.56 -5.03 3.08
CA PHE A 121 -5.78 -4.37 2.04
C PHE A 121 -6.64 -3.84 0.87
N ARG A 122 -7.97 -3.76 1.04
CA ARG A 122 -8.87 -3.31 -0.03
C ARG A 122 -8.72 -1.81 -0.28
N VAL A 123 -8.52 -1.44 -1.55
CA VAL A 123 -8.63 -0.07 -2.04
C VAL A 123 -9.76 0.05 -3.07
N LYS A 124 -10.39 1.23 -3.16
CA LYS A 124 -11.42 1.49 -4.18
C LYS A 124 -10.86 2.32 -5.33
N ILE A 125 -10.68 1.69 -6.49
CA ILE A 125 -10.19 2.36 -7.71
C ILE A 125 -11.31 2.34 -8.76
N GLY A 126 -11.80 3.52 -9.14
CA GLY A 126 -12.85 3.63 -10.17
C GLY A 126 -14.13 2.85 -9.84
N GLY A 127 -14.46 2.71 -8.55
CA GLY A 127 -15.62 1.95 -8.07
C GLY A 127 -15.42 0.44 -7.99
N ARG A 128 -14.21 -0.08 -8.29
CA ARG A 128 -13.84 -1.48 -8.12
C ARG A 128 -13.04 -1.67 -6.84
N ASP A 129 -13.19 -2.84 -6.22
CA ASP A 129 -12.41 -3.25 -5.08
C ASP A 129 -11.12 -3.95 -5.57
N ASP A 130 -10.01 -3.21 -5.50
CA ASP A 130 -8.66 -3.70 -5.78
C ASP A 130 -7.90 -3.87 -4.45
N ILE A 131 -6.67 -4.36 -4.51
CA ILE A 131 -5.81 -4.64 -3.36
C ILE A 131 -4.56 -3.77 -3.44
N ASP A 132 -4.28 -3.04 -2.36
CA ASP A 132 -3.01 -2.36 -2.14
C ASP A 132 -1.94 -3.40 -1.77
N TYR A 133 -1.24 -3.88 -2.80
CA TYR A 133 -0.20 -4.89 -2.61
C TYR A 133 1.09 -4.28 -2.04
N ILE A 134 1.30 -2.96 -2.19
CA ILE A 134 2.48 -2.26 -1.68
C ILE A 134 2.47 -2.30 -0.16
N THR A 135 1.36 -1.90 0.46
CA THR A 135 1.18 -1.96 1.91
C THR A 135 1.29 -3.39 2.42
N PHE A 136 0.66 -4.36 1.74
CA PHE A 136 0.82 -5.78 2.06
C PHE A 136 2.29 -6.23 2.02
N CYS A 137 3.05 -5.87 0.98
CA CYS A 137 4.45 -6.26 0.83
C CYS A 137 5.34 -5.63 1.91
N HIS A 138 5.12 -4.35 2.24
CA HIS A 138 5.88 -3.67 3.29
C HIS A 138 5.62 -4.29 4.67
N GLU A 139 4.35 -4.51 5.03
CA GLU A 139 4.00 -5.17 6.30
C GLU A 139 4.62 -6.57 6.38
N LEU A 140 4.50 -7.36 5.31
CA LEU A 140 4.98 -8.73 5.29
C LEU A 140 6.52 -8.81 5.33
N ASN A 141 7.22 -7.93 4.61
CA ASN A 141 8.69 -7.83 4.65
C ASN A 141 9.19 -7.39 6.02
N GLY A 142 8.53 -6.41 6.65
CA GLY A 142 8.84 -5.97 8.00
C GLY A 142 8.73 -7.11 9.01
N LEU A 143 7.66 -7.92 8.93
CA LEU A 143 7.50 -9.13 9.75
C LEU A 143 8.50 -10.23 9.41
N ALA A 144 8.89 -10.36 8.14
CA ALA A 144 9.89 -11.33 7.69
C ALA A 144 11.32 -10.93 8.06
N GLY A 145 11.54 -9.75 8.65
CA GLY A 145 12.86 -9.26 9.01
C GLY A 145 13.74 -8.92 7.81
N PHE A 146 13.14 -8.65 6.65
CA PHE A 146 13.85 -8.03 5.54
C PHE A 146 13.90 -6.54 5.81
N GLU A 147 15.11 -5.96 5.94
CA GLU A 147 15.26 -4.52 6.06
C GLU A 147 14.51 -3.83 4.91
N ALA A 148 13.89 -2.68 5.20
CA ALA A 148 13.23 -1.85 4.20
C ALA A 148 14.27 -1.32 3.20
N GLY A 149 14.72 -2.18 2.30
CA GLY A 149 15.34 -1.79 1.05
C GLY A 149 14.27 -1.08 0.26
N ILE A 150 14.20 0.23 0.46
CA ILE A 150 13.54 1.14 -0.46
C ILE A 150 14.10 0.81 -1.85
N PRO A 151 13.25 0.49 -2.85
CA PRO A 151 13.71 0.24 -4.20
C PRO A 151 14.54 1.41 -4.76
#